data_AF-A0A8D4UW35-F1
#
_entry.id   AF-A0A8D4UW35-F1
#
_cell.length_a   1.000
_cell.length_b   1.000
_cell.length_c   1.000
_cell.angle_alpha   90.00
_cell.angle_beta   90.00
_cell.angle_gamma   90.00
#
_symmetry.space_group_name_H-M   'P 1'
#
loop_
_entity.id
_entity.type
_entity.pdbx_description
1 polymer ?
#
loop_
_entity_poly.entity_id
_entity_poly.type
_entity_poly.pdbx_seq_one_letter_code
_entity_poly.pdbx_strand_id
1 'polypeptide(L)'
;MKSTYQTFLDENPKCGKDLISNQHAQATFFLLSSDRNIIAMIDASEAGRPAIEATYSVVEDYYDRNKSSDFDLTNDQRRTVVGCMIKTILAPFGYVPVEPKTKTQKELSRSSRAKYFKSGSCYYFDSAAPATMQICRAVMEISQDQ
;
A
#
# COMPACT_ATOMS: atom_id res chain seq x y z
N MET A 1 10.18 11.51 7.27
CA MET A 1 9.26 10.80 8.21
C MET A 1 8.28 10.00 7.37
N LYS A 2 7.74 8.88 7.88
CA LYS A 2 6.65 8.16 7.20
C LYS A 2 5.40 9.04 7.08
N SER A 3 4.62 8.82 6.03
CA SER A 3 3.30 9.45 5.88
C SER A 3 2.37 9.02 7.01
N THR A 4 1.52 9.94 7.44
CA THR A 4 0.48 9.67 8.46
C THR A 4 -0.88 9.46 7.79
N TYR A 5 -1.86 8.97 8.56
CA TYR A 5 -3.23 8.90 8.05
C TYR A 5 -3.77 10.29 7.70
N GLN A 6 -3.39 11.33 8.45
CA GLN A 6 -3.75 12.72 8.14
C GLN A 6 -3.15 13.15 6.79
N THR A 7 -1.89 12.81 6.51
CA THR A 7 -1.26 13.05 5.20
C THR A 7 -2.08 12.42 4.07
N PHE A 8 -2.56 11.18 4.26
CA PHE A 8 -3.42 10.51 3.29
C PHE A 8 -4.76 11.25 3.07
N LEU A 9 -5.42 11.70 4.15
CA LEU A 9 -6.67 12.45 4.05
C LEU A 9 -6.46 13.79 3.30
N ASP A 10 -5.38 14.49 3.61
CA ASP A 10 -5.05 15.79 3.01
C ASP A 10 -4.73 15.68 1.51
N GLU A 11 -4.03 14.62 1.10
CA GLU A 11 -3.70 14.34 -0.30
C GLU A 11 -4.89 13.81 -1.11
N ASN A 12 -5.89 13.23 -0.44
CA ASN A 12 -7.01 12.53 -1.07
C ASN A 12 -8.39 13.06 -0.61
N PRO A 13 -8.68 14.38 -0.71
CA PRO A 13 -9.91 14.97 -0.20
C PRO A 13 -11.19 14.44 -0.88
N LYS A 14 -11.05 13.81 -2.05
CA LYS A 14 -12.16 13.20 -2.81
C LYS A 14 -12.52 11.78 -2.37
N CYS A 15 -11.71 11.15 -1.51
CA CYS A 15 -11.94 9.77 -1.07
C CYS A 15 -13.11 9.60 -0.08
N GLY A 16 -13.69 10.71 0.39
CA GLY A 16 -14.90 10.73 1.22
C GLY A 16 -14.64 11.32 2.60
N LYS A 17 -15.54 12.20 3.04
CA LYS A 17 -15.45 12.84 4.38
C LYS A 17 -15.65 11.82 5.51
N ASP A 18 -16.34 10.73 5.23
CA ASP A 18 -16.59 9.61 6.14
C ASP A 18 -15.30 8.90 6.57
N LEU A 19 -14.19 9.02 5.81
CA LEU A 19 -12.92 8.40 6.15
C LEU A 19 -12.22 9.05 7.37
N ILE A 20 -12.58 10.28 7.73
CA ILE A 20 -11.95 11.00 8.85
C ILE A 20 -12.13 10.23 10.16
N SER A 21 -13.35 9.75 10.43
CA SER A 21 -13.69 8.99 11.64
C SER A 21 -13.80 7.48 11.41
N ASN A 22 -13.45 6.97 10.23
CA ASN A 22 -13.57 5.55 9.91
C ASN A 22 -12.39 4.75 10.50
N GLN A 23 -12.68 3.97 11.53
CA GLN A 23 -11.67 3.18 12.25
C GLN A 23 -11.09 2.05 11.39
N HIS A 24 -11.88 1.46 10.50
CA HIS A 24 -11.41 0.38 9.62
C HIS A 24 -10.49 0.89 8.51
N ALA A 25 -10.74 2.10 7.98
CA ALA A 25 -9.85 2.78 7.06
C ALA A 25 -8.52 3.14 7.74
N GLN A 26 -8.57 3.68 8.97
CA GLN A 26 -7.39 3.96 9.77
C GLN A 26 -6.56 2.70 10.05
N ALA A 27 -7.21 1.62 10.51
CA ALA A 27 -6.56 0.35 10.75
C ALA A 27 -5.90 -0.23 9.49
N THR A 28 -6.59 -0.16 8.35
CA THR A 28 -6.04 -0.58 7.05
C THR A 28 -4.79 0.23 6.68
N PHE A 29 -4.81 1.55 6.87
CA PHE A 29 -3.64 2.40 6.64
C PHE A 29 -2.47 2.01 7.54
N PHE A 30 -2.71 1.77 8.84
CA PHE A 30 -1.67 1.38 9.78
C PHE A 30 -1.07 0.00 9.48
N LEU A 31 -1.89 -0.97 9.06
CA LEU A 31 -1.42 -2.27 8.59
C LEU A 31 -0.46 -2.11 7.41
N LEU A 32 -0.87 -1.33 6.39
CA LEU A 32 -0.05 -1.06 5.20
C LEU A 32 1.25 -0.29 5.54
N SER A 33 1.22 0.56 6.57
CA SER A 33 2.35 1.42 6.97
C SER A 33 3.40 0.73 7.85
N SER A 34 3.21 -0.55 8.22
CA SER A 34 4.25 -1.31 8.92
C SER A 34 5.50 -1.46 8.05
N ASP A 35 6.70 -1.45 8.64
CA ASP A 35 7.96 -1.55 7.88
C ASP A 35 8.00 -2.78 6.98
N ARG A 36 7.54 -3.92 7.50
CA ARG A 36 7.42 -5.17 6.75
C ARG A 36 6.59 -5.00 5.48
N ASN A 37 5.42 -4.36 5.57
CA ASN A 37 4.51 -4.20 4.45
C ASN A 37 5.01 -3.14 3.46
N ILE A 38 5.65 -2.06 3.96
CA ILE A 38 6.31 -1.07 3.11
C ILE A 38 7.42 -1.73 2.27
N ILE A 39 8.31 -2.49 2.91
CA ILE A 39 9.39 -3.22 2.23
C ILE A 39 8.80 -4.18 1.19
N ALA A 40 7.79 -4.97 1.55
CA ALA A 40 7.18 -5.92 0.64
C ALA A 40 6.50 -5.25 -0.57
N MET A 41 5.83 -4.11 -0.38
CA MET A 41 5.24 -3.32 -1.48
C MET A 41 6.32 -2.73 -2.40
N ILE A 42 7.45 -2.32 -1.84
CA ILE A 42 8.62 -1.86 -2.61
C ILE A 42 9.24 -3.02 -3.39
N ASP A 43 9.48 -4.18 -2.77
CA ASP A 43 10.02 -5.37 -3.46
C ASP A 43 9.10 -5.82 -4.61
N ALA A 44 7.77 -5.76 -4.43
CA ALA A 44 6.82 -6.02 -5.50
C ALA A 44 6.91 -5.00 -6.65
N SER A 45 7.08 -3.72 -6.31
CA SER A 45 7.23 -2.63 -7.26
C SER A 45 8.53 -2.75 -8.06
N GLU A 46 9.66 -3.04 -7.40
CA GLU A 46 10.96 -3.32 -8.02
C GLU A 46 10.89 -4.54 -8.95
N ALA A 47 10.04 -5.53 -8.64
CA ALA A 47 9.76 -6.66 -9.51
C ALA A 47 8.71 -6.37 -10.63
N GLY A 48 8.28 -5.12 -10.78
CA GLY A 48 7.31 -4.70 -11.80
C GLY A 48 5.89 -5.22 -11.58
N ARG A 49 5.56 -5.64 -10.36
CA ARG A 49 4.22 -6.10 -9.94
C ARG A 49 3.45 -5.00 -9.20
N PRO A 50 2.11 -5.08 -9.14
CA PRO A 50 1.31 -4.20 -8.29
C PRO A 50 1.77 -4.24 -6.83
N ALA A 51 1.88 -3.07 -6.18
CA ALA A 51 2.27 -3.00 -4.77
C ALA A 51 1.30 -3.77 -3.86
N ILE A 52 -0.02 -3.66 -4.11
CA ILE A 52 -1.05 -4.38 -3.36
C ILE A 52 -0.89 -5.91 -3.45
N GLU A 53 -0.20 -6.45 -4.46
CA GLU A 53 0.01 -7.90 -4.59
C GLU A 53 0.84 -8.46 -3.41
N ALA A 54 1.68 -7.64 -2.78
CA ALA A 54 2.45 -8.04 -1.61
C ALA A 54 1.65 -8.00 -0.29
N THR A 55 0.55 -7.24 -0.25
CA THR A 55 -0.12 -6.87 1.00
C THR A 55 -1.63 -7.12 1.01
N TYR A 56 -2.22 -7.58 -0.10
CA TYR A 56 -3.66 -7.84 -0.19
C TYR A 56 -4.11 -8.77 0.93
N SER A 57 -3.35 -9.84 1.23
CA SER A 57 -3.75 -10.82 2.25
C SER A 57 -3.94 -10.18 3.63
N VAL A 58 -3.07 -9.25 4.03
CA VAL A 58 -3.18 -8.54 5.32
C VAL A 58 -4.42 -7.65 5.35
N VAL A 59 -4.72 -6.97 4.24
CA VAL A 59 -5.89 -6.08 4.13
C VAL A 59 -7.18 -6.88 4.08
N GLU A 60 -7.23 -7.94 3.27
CA GLU A 60 -8.40 -8.80 3.10
C GLU A 60 -8.68 -9.63 4.35
N ASP A 61 -7.66 -10.18 5.02
CA ASP A 61 -7.83 -10.91 6.29
C ASP A 61 -8.35 -9.99 7.40
N TYR A 62 -7.88 -8.74 7.45
CA TYR A 62 -8.40 -7.75 8.39
C TYR A 62 -9.88 -7.47 8.11
N TYR A 63 -10.24 -7.21 6.85
CA TYR A 63 -11.62 -6.98 6.45
C TYR A 63 -12.51 -8.19 6.74
N ASP A 64 -12.08 -9.41 6.41
CA ASP A 64 -12.87 -10.63 6.62
C ASP A 64 -13.15 -10.89 8.11
N ARG A 65 -12.22 -10.52 9.00
CA ARG A 65 -12.39 -10.64 10.46
C ARG A 65 -13.21 -9.50 11.06
N ASN A 66 -13.23 -8.34 10.41
CA ASN A 66 -13.85 -7.12 10.91
C ASN A 66 -14.88 -6.57 9.91
N LYS A 67 -15.66 -7.47 9.29
CA LYS A 67 -16.60 -7.09 8.23
C LYS A 67 -17.48 -5.95 8.71
N SER A 68 -17.36 -4.82 8.03
CA SER A 68 -18.12 -3.61 8.32
C SER A 68 -18.58 -2.96 7.04
N SER A 69 -19.79 -2.40 7.05
CA SER A 69 -20.39 -1.72 5.90
C SER A 69 -19.75 -0.36 5.63
N ASP A 70 -19.10 0.26 6.61
CA ASP A 70 -18.47 1.57 6.48
C ASP A 70 -17.16 1.52 5.66
N PHE A 71 -16.47 0.37 5.60
CA PHE A 71 -15.28 0.14 4.80
C PHE A 71 -15.33 -1.22 4.09
N ASP A 72 -16.31 -1.37 3.21
CA ASP A 72 -16.58 -2.63 2.49
C ASP A 72 -15.68 -2.84 1.26
N LEU A 73 -14.80 -3.85 1.28
CA LEU A 73 -13.92 -4.18 0.14
C LEU A 73 -14.64 -4.77 -1.07
N THR A 74 -15.91 -5.17 -0.97
CA THR A 74 -16.70 -5.52 -2.16
C THR A 74 -16.98 -4.29 -3.03
N ASN A 75 -16.87 -3.09 -2.46
CA ASN A 75 -17.06 -1.82 -3.15
C ASN A 75 -15.75 -1.31 -3.81
N ASP A 76 -15.81 -1.08 -5.11
CA ASP A 76 -14.72 -0.58 -5.95
C ASP A 76 -14.12 0.74 -5.44
N GLN A 77 -14.96 1.63 -4.89
CA GLN A 77 -14.52 2.89 -4.29
C GLN A 77 -13.62 2.64 -3.08
N ARG A 78 -13.96 1.66 -2.22
CA ARG A 78 -13.13 1.34 -1.03
C ARG A 78 -11.82 0.69 -1.42
N ARG A 79 -11.81 -0.16 -2.45
CA ARG A 79 -10.55 -0.70 -3.00
C ARG A 79 -9.67 0.41 -3.62
N THR A 80 -10.30 1.40 -4.24
CA THR A 80 -9.59 2.59 -4.75
C THR A 80 -8.97 3.39 -3.60
N VAL A 81 -9.67 3.55 -2.48
CA VAL A 81 -9.14 4.18 -1.26
C VAL A 81 -7.87 3.47 -0.78
N VAL A 82 -7.87 2.12 -0.74
CA VAL A 82 -6.67 1.34 -0.39
C VAL A 82 -5.51 1.63 -1.36
N GLY A 83 -5.79 1.73 -2.67
CA GLY A 83 -4.79 2.13 -3.65
C GLY A 83 -4.19 3.53 -3.39
N CYS A 84 -5.04 4.50 -3.00
CA CYS A 84 -4.59 5.84 -2.60
C CYS A 84 -3.73 5.81 -1.32
N MET A 85 -4.09 4.99 -0.34
CA MET A 85 -3.28 4.82 0.88
C MET A 85 -1.87 4.33 0.52
N ILE A 86 -1.76 3.31 -0.34
CA ILE A 86 -0.46 2.79 -0.79
C ILE A 86 0.37 3.88 -1.47
N LYS A 87 -0.25 4.68 -2.36
CA LYS A 87 0.43 5.80 -3.01
C LYS A 87 1.01 6.78 -1.98
N THR A 88 0.22 7.19 -1.00
CA THR A 88 0.68 8.10 0.07
C THR A 88 1.78 7.46 0.92
N ILE A 89 1.70 6.17 1.22
CA ILE A 89 2.67 5.45 2.05
C ILE A 89 4.04 5.30 1.35
N LEU A 90 4.04 5.10 0.04
CA LEU A 90 5.27 4.88 -0.73
C LEU A 90 5.97 6.18 -1.13
N ALA A 91 5.26 7.31 -1.17
CA ALA A 91 5.82 8.61 -1.57
C ALA A 91 7.06 9.06 -0.78
N PRO A 92 7.13 8.93 0.58
CA PRO A 92 8.34 9.26 1.34
C PRO A 92 9.59 8.49 0.93
N PHE A 93 9.44 7.34 0.28
CA PHE A 93 10.54 6.48 -0.15
C PHE A 93 10.94 6.72 -1.62
N GLY A 94 10.37 7.73 -2.28
CA GLY A 94 10.67 8.08 -3.67
C GLY A 94 9.99 7.18 -4.70
N TYR A 95 9.00 6.39 -4.28
CA TYR A 95 8.25 5.50 -5.17
C TYR A 95 7.00 6.21 -5.71
N VAL A 96 6.94 6.36 -7.03
CA VAL A 96 5.85 7.02 -7.74
C VAL A 96 5.11 6.03 -8.65
N PRO A 97 3.80 6.21 -8.88
CA PRO A 97 3.05 5.33 -9.77
C PRO A 97 3.62 5.36 -11.20
N VAL A 98 3.62 4.20 -11.88
CA VAL A 98 4.07 4.10 -13.28
C VAL A 98 3.18 4.92 -14.22
N GLU A 99 3.79 5.77 -15.06
CA GLU A 99 3.11 6.54 -16.11
C GLU A 99 3.24 5.87 -17.50
N PRO A 100 2.30 6.10 -18.44
CA PRO A 100 1.08 6.89 -18.30
C PRO A 100 0.07 6.21 -17.37
N LYS A 101 -0.84 6.99 -16.77
CA LYS A 101 -1.90 6.47 -15.86
C LYS A 101 -2.64 5.23 -16.37
N THR A 102 -2.79 5.10 -17.69
CA THR A 102 -3.42 3.97 -18.39
C THR A 102 -2.63 2.65 -18.30
N LYS A 103 -1.34 2.71 -17.91
CA LYS A 103 -0.46 1.56 -17.68
C LYS A 103 -0.08 1.37 -16.21
N THR A 104 -0.55 2.24 -15.31
CA THR A 104 -0.26 2.12 -13.86
C THR A 104 -0.76 0.80 -13.31
N GLN A 105 -1.94 0.36 -13.76
CA GLN A 105 -2.60 -0.81 -13.20
C GLN A 105 -2.24 -2.08 -13.97
N LYS A 106 -1.83 -3.11 -13.24
CA LYS A 106 -1.71 -4.48 -13.74
C LYS A 106 -2.62 -5.39 -12.93
N GLU A 107 -3.14 -6.42 -13.59
CA GLU A 107 -3.79 -7.54 -12.91
C GLU A 107 -2.81 -8.18 -11.93
N LEU A 108 -3.31 -8.62 -10.79
CA LEU A 108 -2.54 -9.44 -9.85
C LEU A 108 -2.22 -10.78 -10.53
N SER A 109 -1.15 -11.45 -10.09
CA SER A 109 -0.81 -12.79 -10.59
C SER A 109 -2.01 -13.73 -10.54
N ARG A 110 -2.12 -14.63 -11.52
CA ARG A 110 -3.12 -15.72 -11.50
C ARG A 110 -2.98 -16.66 -10.31
N SER A 111 -1.80 -16.70 -9.69
CA SER A 111 -1.56 -17.45 -8.45
C SER A 111 -1.98 -16.68 -7.19
N SER A 112 -2.34 -15.41 -7.32
CA SER A 112 -2.90 -14.61 -6.22
C SER A 112 -4.20 -15.26 -5.74
N ARG A 113 -4.38 -15.30 -4.43
CA ARG A 113 -5.62 -15.74 -3.78
C ARG A 113 -6.47 -14.55 -3.33
N ALA A 114 -6.19 -13.36 -3.87
CA ALA A 114 -6.95 -12.15 -3.57
C ALA A 114 -8.43 -12.35 -3.92
N LYS A 115 -9.31 -12.04 -2.97
CA LYS A 115 -10.76 -12.17 -3.11
C LYS A 115 -11.39 -10.89 -3.65
N TYR A 116 -10.84 -9.75 -3.26
CA TYR A 116 -11.43 -8.43 -3.50
C TYR A 116 -10.61 -7.63 -4.51
N PHE A 117 -9.28 -7.73 -4.48
CA PHE A 117 -8.40 -7.02 -5.42
C PHE A 117 -8.14 -7.85 -6.68
N LYS A 118 -8.45 -7.28 -7.86
CA LYS A 118 -8.16 -7.90 -9.17
C LYS A 118 -6.92 -7.30 -9.83
N SER A 119 -6.76 -5.99 -9.69
CA SER A 119 -5.63 -5.23 -10.20
C SER A 119 -5.12 -4.23 -9.16
N GLY A 120 -3.95 -3.67 -9.42
CA GLY A 120 -3.39 -2.60 -8.60
C GLY A 120 -2.29 -1.83 -9.31
N SER A 121 -1.93 -0.68 -8.73
CA SER A 121 -0.87 0.17 -9.28
C SER A 121 0.52 -0.42 -9.08
N CYS A 122 1.33 -0.37 -10.13
CA CYS A 122 2.77 -0.56 -10.08
C CYS A 122 3.45 0.78 -9.76
N TYR A 123 4.60 0.71 -9.11
CA TYR A 123 5.42 1.87 -8.76
C TYR A 123 6.84 1.67 -9.26
N TYR A 124 7.57 2.77 -9.44
CA TYR A 124 9.00 2.75 -9.70
C TYR A 124 9.68 3.80 -8.82
N PHE A 125 10.96 3.57 -8.51
CA PHE A 125 11.76 4.56 -7.81
C PHE A 125 12.14 5.68 -8.77
N ASP A 126 11.81 6.92 -8.41
CA ASP A 126 12.20 8.12 -9.13
C ASP A 126 13.22 8.90 -8.31
N SER A 127 14.46 9.00 -8.81
CA SER A 127 15.53 9.75 -8.14
C SER A 127 15.26 11.25 -8.04
N ALA A 128 14.32 11.79 -8.83
CA ALA A 128 13.89 13.19 -8.75
C ALA A 128 12.71 13.40 -7.80
N ALA A 129 12.07 12.33 -7.29
CA ALA A 129 10.99 12.46 -6.33
C ALA A 129 11.52 13.00 -4.99
N PRO A 130 10.73 13.82 -4.27
CA PRO A 130 11.12 14.39 -2.98
C PRO A 130 11.07 13.35 -1.85
N ALA A 131 11.91 12.31 -1.94
CA ALA A 131 12.03 11.27 -0.93
C ALA A 131 12.56 11.85 0.39
N THR A 132 11.97 11.41 1.50
CA THR A 132 12.38 11.81 2.87
C THR A 132 12.75 10.62 3.75
N MET A 133 12.75 9.42 3.17
CA MET A 133 13.01 8.13 3.81
C MET A 133 13.78 7.23 2.83
N GLN A 134 14.60 6.32 3.37
CA GLN A 134 15.29 5.28 2.60
C GLN A 134 15.18 3.94 3.32
N ILE A 135 15.19 2.83 2.56
CA ILE A 135 15.30 1.48 3.11
C ILE A 135 16.77 1.07 3.11
N CYS A 136 17.33 0.82 4.28
CA CYS A 136 18.68 0.28 4.43
C CYS A 136 18.61 -1.24 4.55
N ARG A 137 19.10 -1.97 3.54
CA ARG A 137 19.30 -3.43 3.59
C ARG A 137 20.77 -3.70 3.96
N ALA A 138 21.02 -4.54 4.97
CA ALA A 138 22.37 -4.85 5.44
C ALA A 138 22.60 -6.37 5.50
N VAL A 139 23.81 -6.79 5.15
CA VAL A 139 24.30 -8.16 5.36
C VAL A 139 25.16 -8.14 6.61
N MET A 140 24.86 -9.01 7.58
CA MET A 140 25.57 -9.10 8.84
C MET A 140 26.03 -10.53 9.09
N GLU A 141 27.16 -10.68 9.78
CA GLU A 141 27.64 -11.98 10.26
C GLU A 141 26.73 -12.48 11.39
N ILE A 142 26.40 -13.78 11.38
CA ILE A 142 25.68 -14.40 12.50
C ILE A 142 26.72 -14.76 13.55
N SER A 143 26.82 -13.95 14.60
CA SER A 143 27.61 -14.30 15.77
C SER A 143 27.00 -15.54 16.42
N GLN A 144 27.65 -16.69 16.29
CA GLN A 144 27.37 -17.86 17.13
C GLN A 144 28.09 -17.63 18.46
N ASP A 145 27.50 -16.85 19.36
CA ASP A 145 27.93 -16.88 20.76
C ASP A 145 27.53 -18.25 21.34
N GLN A 146 28.55 -18.99 21.79
CA GLN A 146 28.46 -20.35 22.36
C GLN A 146 27.74 -20.39 23.71
#